data_AF-A0A5E4R0V3-F1
#
_entry.id   AF-A0A5E4R0V3-F1
#
_cell.length_a   1.000
_cell.length_b   1.000
_cell.length_c   1.000
_cell.angle_alpha   90.00
_cell.angle_beta   90.00
_cell.angle_gamma   90.00
#
_symmetry.space_group_name_H-M   'P 1'
#
loop_
_entity.id
_entity.type
_entity.pdbx_description
1 polymer ?
#
loop_
_entity_poly.entity_id
_entity_poly.type
_entity_poly.pdbx_seq_one_letter_code
_entity_poly.pdbx_strand_id
1 'polypeptide(L)' 'MVGPERLYLAHALQLTEAQVKVWFQNRRIKWRKHHLEVTQQRLAVLQRHRPEDREDI' A
#
# COMPACT_ATOMS: atom_id res chain seq x y z
N MET A 1 -1.40 7.45 -15.85
CA MET A 1 -0.36 8.21 -16.57
C MET A 1 0.02 7.44 -17.83
N VAL A 2 -0.71 7.69 -18.91
CA VAL A 2 -0.28 7.32 -20.26
C VAL A 2 -0.24 8.65 -21.00
N GLY A 3 0.93 9.09 -21.44
CA GLY A 3 1.06 10.36 -22.16
C GLY A 3 2.24 11.26 -21.74
N PRO A 4 2.29 12.50 -22.28
CA PRO A 4 3.41 13.45 -22.19
C PRO A 4 3.78 13.87 -20.77
N GLU A 5 2.86 13.78 -19.81
CA GLU A 5 3.17 14.07 -18.40
C GLU A 5 4.26 13.15 -17.85
N ARG A 6 4.34 11.89 -18.32
CA ARG A 6 5.38 10.95 -17.88
C ARG A 6 6.75 11.38 -18.35
N LEU A 7 6.84 11.92 -19.56
CA LEU A 7 8.08 12.43 -20.14
C LEU A 7 8.53 13.69 -19.38
N TYR A 8 7.60 14.59 -19.06
CA TYR A 8 7.90 15.76 -18.23
C TYR A 8 8.43 15.36 -16.85
N LEU A 9 7.79 14.40 -16.19
CA LEU A 9 8.21 13.93 -14.88
C LEU A 9 9.58 13.24 -14.92
N ALA A 10 9.83 12.44 -15.96
CA ALA A 10 11.14 11.81 -16.22
C ALA A 10 12.23 12.88 -16.36
N HIS A 11 11.99 13.91 -17.18
CA HIS A 11 12.93 15.01 -17.38
C HIS A 11 13.16 15.83 -16.10
N ALA A 12 12.08 16.22 -15.40
CA ALA A 12 12.16 17.01 -14.17
C ALA A 12 12.90 16.29 -13.03
N LEU A 13 12.83 14.95 -12.98
CA LEU A 13 13.49 14.14 -11.96
C LEU A 13 14.84 13.57 -12.42
N GLN A 14 15.29 13.88 -13.64
CA GLN A 14 16.47 13.27 -14.27
C GLN A 14 16.44 11.74 -14.25
N LEU A 15 15.26 11.17 -14.53
CA LEU A 15 15.02 9.73 -14.63
C LEU A 15 14.57 9.37 -16.03
N THR A 16 14.66 8.09 -16.37
CA THR A 16 14.05 7.53 -17.59
C THR A 16 12.56 7.26 -17.37
N GLU A 17 11.78 7.25 -18.45
CA GLU A 17 10.36 6.88 -18.40
C GLU A 17 10.14 5.47 -17.80
N ALA A 18 11.10 4.56 -18.00
CA ALA A 18 11.08 3.23 -17.42
C ALA A 18 11.25 3.27 -15.89
N GLN A 19 12.16 4.10 -15.37
CA GLN A 19 12.33 4.30 -13.92
C GLN A 19 11.11 4.96 -13.30
N VAL A 20 10.51 5.95 -13.97
CA VAL A 20 9.25 6.56 -13.54
C VAL A 20 8.13 5.51 -13.49
N LYS A 21 8.05 4.63 -14.50
CA LYS A 21 7.10 3.50 -14.52
C LYS A 21 7.31 2.55 -13.34
N VAL A 22 8.55 2.20 -13.00
CA VAL A 22 8.87 1.35 -11.83
C VAL A 22 8.53 2.08 -10.52
N TRP A 23 8.83 3.36 -10.41
CA TRP A 23 8.51 4.17 -9.24
C TRP A 23 7.01 4.20 -8.94
N PHE A 24 6.17 4.42 -9.95
CA PHE A 24 4.71 4.38 -9.79
C PHE A 24 4.20 2.98 -9.43
N GLN A 25 4.80 1.92 -9.98
CA GLN A 25 4.49 0.54 -9.57
C GLN A 25 4.81 0.32 -8.09
N ASN A 26 6.01 0.73 -7.64
CA ASN A 26 6.44 0.61 -6.25
C ASN A 26 5.54 1.41 -5.30
N ARG A 27 5.13 2.63 -5.69
CA ARG A 27 4.14 3.42 -4.93
C ARG A 27 2.80 2.69 -4.81
N ARG A 28 2.25 2.16 -5.90
CA ARG A 28 0.97 1.42 -5.89
C ARG A 28 1.05 0.17 -5.03
N ILE A 29 2.16 -0.55 -5.08
CA ILE A 29 2.40 -1.74 -4.24
C ILE A 29 2.41 -1.35 -2.77
N LYS A 30 3.16 -0.31 -2.40
CA LYS A 30 3.22 0.18 -1.02
C LYS A 30 1.84 0.62 -0.51
N TRP A 31 1.06 1.33 -1.33
CA TRP A 31 -0.29 1.76 -0.96
C TRP A 31 -1.23 0.57 -0.74
N ARG A 32 -1.23 -0.41 -1.64
CA ARG A 32 -2.02 -1.65 -1.47
C ARG A 32 -1.60 -2.42 -0.22
N LYS A 33 -0.29 -2.55 0.04
CA LYS A 33 0.22 -3.22 1.24
C LYS A 33 -0.28 -2.50 2.50
N HIS A 34 -0.17 -1.18 2.56
CA HIS A 34 -0.65 -0.41 3.70
C HIS A 34 -2.16 -0.58 3.92
N HIS A 35 -2.98 -0.54 2.88
CA HIS A 35 -4.42 -0.79 3.00
C HIS A 35 -4.75 -2.20 3.49
N LEU A 36 -4.02 -3.20 3.02
CA LEU A 36 -4.18 -4.58 3.46
C LEU A 36 -3.75 -4.75 4.93
N GLU A 37 -2.63 -4.13 5.32
CA GLU A 37 -2.08 -4.16 6.67
C GLU A 37 -3.00 -3.45 7.67
N VAL A 38 -3.59 -2.31 7.30
CA VAL A 38 -4.64 -1.64 8.09
C VAL A 38 -5.86 -2.54 8.28
N THR A 39 -6.28 -3.23 7.22
CA THR A 39 -7.40 -4.18 7.30
C THR A 39 -7.07 -5.37 8.21
N GLN A 40 -5.89 -5.95 8.07
CA GLN A 40 -5.42 -7.06 8.92
C GLN A 40 -5.23 -6.64 10.37
N GLN A 41 -4.69 -5.44 10.63
CA GLN A 41 -4.55 -4.91 11.99
C GLN A 41 -5.92 -4.70 12.66
N ARG A 42 -6.92 -4.19 11.93
CA ARG A 42 -8.29 -4.09 12.45
C ARG A 42 -8.88 -5.45 12.77
N LEU A 43 -8.68 -6.44 11.90
CA LEU A 43 -9.13 -7.82 12.15
C LEU A 43 -8.41 -8.44 13.36
N ALA A 44 -7.10 -8.22 13.52
CA ALA A 44 -6.34 -8.71 14.66
C ALA A 44 -6.80 -8.10 15.99
N VAL A 45 -7.15 -6.81 16.02
CA VAL A 45 -7.71 -6.15 17.21
C VAL A 45 -9.06 -6.76 17.62
N LEU A 46 -9.90 -7.08 16.63
CA LEU A 46 -11.19 -7.74 16.86
C LEU A 46 -11.00 -9.19 17.33
N GLN A 47 -10.06 -9.93 16.76
CA GLN A 47 -9.72 -11.29 17.19
C GLN A 47 -9.14 -11.32 18.62
N ARG A 48 -8.38 -10.29 19.01
CA ARG A 48 -7.80 -10.18 20.36
C ARG A 48 -8.84 -9.92 21.45
N HIS A 49 -10.04 -9.47 21.09
CA HIS A 49 -11.16 -9.26 22.00
C HIS A 49 -12.22 -10.35 21.91
N ARG A 50 -11.86 -11.57 21.48
CA ARG A 50 -12.80 -12.70 21.51
C ARG A 50 -13.16 -13.00 22.98
N PRO A 51 -14.40 -12.78 23.42
CA PRO A 51 -14.79 -12.92 24.83
C PRO A 51 -15.07 -14.39 25.19
N GLU A 52 -14.26 -15.33 24.72
CA GLU A 52 -14.48 -16.77 24.92
C GLU A 52 -13.68 -17.36 26.10
N ASP A 53 -12.95 -16.53 26.87
CA ASP A 53 -12.27 -16.93 28.12
C ASP A 53 -13.03 -16.43 29.38
N ARG A 54 -14.36 -16.55 29.38
CA ARG A 54 -15.19 -16.27 30.57
C ARG A 54 -16.31 -17.29 30.77
N GLU A 55 -15.99 -18.58 30.76
CA GLU A 55 -16.85 -19.59 31.38
C GLU A 55 -15.98 -20.64 32.10
N ASP A 56 -15.32 -20.21 33.18
CA ASP A 56 -14.96 -21.08 34.30
C ASP A 56 -15.82 -20.63 35.50
N ILE A 57 -16.99 -21.26 35.68
CA ILE A 57 -17.60 -21.45 37.00
C ILE A 57 -18.45 -22.73 37.04
#